data_AF-A0A7Y5AA06-F1
#
_entry.id   AF-A0A7Y5AA06-F1
#
_cell.length_a   1.000
_cell.length_b   1.000
_cell.length_c   1.000
_cell.angle_alpha   90.00
_cell.angle_beta   90.00
_cell.angle_gamma   90.00
#
_symmetry.space_group_name_H-M   'P 1'
#
loop_
_entity.id
_entity.type
_entity.pdbx_description
1 polymer ?
#
loop_
_entity_poly.entity_id
_entity_poly.type
_entity_poly.pdbx_seq_one_letter_code
_entity_poly.pdbx_strand_id
1 'polypeptide(L)'
;MNARGLRSEVKRLAALIGADEEPVYLVTLTVVDASAGKMDLPDQTGHVLAYRIQGHPASFFFPFSVMNSDQAEELALAIIRHTRNAERLGRRSPAGLLDMTFPTPGAVMACQPPAGTSIPDYAAALYQQAIEARHEHAQAH
;
A
#
# COMPACT_ATOMS: atom_id res chain seq x y z
N MET A 1 -22.80 13.98 8.78
CA MET A 1 -22.89 13.14 9.99
C MET A 1 -21.55 13.20 10.72
N ASN A 2 -21.49 13.42 12.04
CA ASN A 2 -20.23 13.54 12.78
C ASN A 2 -19.82 12.21 13.45
N ALA A 3 -18.54 12.06 13.83
CA ALA A 3 -18.00 10.81 14.39
C ALA A 3 -18.72 10.34 15.68
N ARG A 4 -19.22 11.29 16.49
CA ARG A 4 -19.99 10.99 17.70
C ARG A 4 -21.37 10.39 17.37
N GLY A 5 -22.03 10.93 16.33
CA GLY A 5 -23.29 10.39 15.81
C GLY A 5 -23.11 8.99 15.23
N LEU A 6 -22.05 8.79 14.43
CA LEU A 6 -21.72 7.47 13.88
C LEU A 6 -21.49 6.44 14.98
N ARG A 7 -20.71 6.76 16.03
CA ARG A 7 -20.46 5.85 17.15
C ARG A 7 -21.73 5.49 17.93
N SER A 8 -22.66 6.43 18.06
CA SER A 8 -23.92 6.22 18.77
C SER A 8 -24.85 5.32 17.96
N GLU A 9 -24.89 5.52 16.65
CA GLU A 9 -25.68 4.69 15.73
C GLU A 9 -25.11 3.27 15.62
N VAL A 10 -23.78 3.13 15.63
CA VAL A 10 -23.11 1.82 15.69
C VAL A 10 -23.48 1.06 16.96
N LYS A 11 -23.47 1.71 18.13
CA LYS A 11 -23.90 1.08 19.39
C LYS A 11 -25.37 0.63 19.33
N ARG A 12 -26.23 1.45 18.74
CA ARG A 12 -27.66 1.14 18.58
C ARG A 12 -27.85 -0.09 17.68
N LEU A 13 -27.13 -0.16 16.57
CA LEU A 13 -27.18 -1.29 15.63
C LEU A 13 -26.59 -2.57 16.23
N ALA A 14 -25.47 -2.48 16.96
CA ALA A 14 -24.85 -3.63 17.62
C ALA A 14 -25.77 -4.25 18.70
N ALA A 15 -26.47 -3.41 19.47
CA ALA A 15 -27.46 -3.87 20.45
C ALA A 15 -28.68 -4.55 19.80
N LEU A 16 -29.08 -4.10 18.61
CA LEU A 16 -30.17 -4.69 17.82
C LEU A 16 -29.85 -6.09 17.29
N ILE A 17 -28.57 -6.38 17.05
CA ILE A 17 -28.10 -7.65 16.46
C ILE A 17 -27.83 -8.71 17.55
N GLY A 18 -27.93 -8.36 18.84
CA GLY A 18 -27.77 -9.31 19.94
C GLY A 18 -26.33 -9.79 20.16
N ALA A 19 -25.35 -8.91 19.90
CA ALA A 19 -23.93 -9.25 19.88
C ALA A 19 -23.25 -9.25 21.27
N ASP A 20 -23.84 -9.94 22.25
CA ASP A 20 -23.20 -10.12 23.56
C ASP A 20 -22.16 -11.26 23.58
N GLU A 21 -22.00 -12.04 22.49
CA GLU A 21 -21.09 -13.22 22.51
C GLU A 21 -20.06 -13.31 21.35
N GLU A 22 -20.11 -12.48 20.30
CA GLU A 22 -19.11 -12.49 19.21
C GLU A 22 -18.46 -11.12 18.97
N PRO A 23 -17.15 -11.05 18.65
CA PRO A 23 -16.47 -9.79 18.36
C PRO A 23 -17.04 -9.15 17.09
N VAL A 24 -17.74 -8.03 17.25
CA VAL A 24 -18.24 -7.21 16.14
C VAL A 24 -17.09 -6.42 15.52
N TYR A 25 -16.69 -6.79 14.30
CA TYR A 25 -15.73 -6.03 13.51
C TYR A 25 -16.46 -4.90 12.77
N LEU A 26 -16.14 -3.65 13.13
CA LEU A 26 -16.66 -2.48 12.42
C LEU A 26 -15.79 -2.20 11.19
N VAL A 27 -16.27 -2.59 10.01
CA VAL A 27 -15.68 -2.17 8.72
C VAL A 27 -16.36 -0.87 8.31
N THR A 28 -15.65 0.25 8.43
CA THR A 28 -16.14 1.55 7.96
C THR A 28 -15.77 1.72 6.49
N LEU A 29 -16.75 1.61 5.59
CA LEU A 29 -16.58 1.89 4.17
C LEU A 29 -16.86 3.38 3.93
N THR A 30 -15.81 4.18 3.82
CA THR A 30 -15.94 5.59 3.47
C THR A 30 -15.97 5.71 1.95
N VAL A 31 -17.17 5.82 1.37
CA VAL A 31 -17.34 6.18 -0.04
C VAL A 31 -17.36 7.71 -0.11
N VAL A 32 -16.39 8.30 -0.80
CA VAL A 32 -16.33 9.74 -0.98
C VAL A 32 -16.42 10.07 -2.46
N ASP A 33 -17.31 10.99 -2.79
CA ASP A 33 -17.44 11.57 -4.11
C ASP A 33 -16.19 12.41 -4.43
N ALA A 34 -15.38 11.93 -5.39
CA ALA A 34 -14.14 12.57 -5.80
C ALA A 34 -14.34 13.66 -6.88
N SER A 35 -15.59 14.04 -7.20
CA SER A 35 -15.87 14.93 -8.32
C SER A 35 -15.41 16.40 -8.14
N ALA A 36 -15.04 16.85 -6.93
CA ALA A 36 -14.87 18.29 -6.69
C ALA A 36 -13.69 18.78 -5.79
N GLY A 37 -12.73 17.94 -5.35
CA GLY A 37 -11.60 18.50 -4.58
C GLY A 37 -10.54 17.53 -4.08
N LYS A 38 -9.32 18.05 -3.85
CA LYS A 38 -8.23 17.36 -3.15
C LYS A 38 -8.70 16.92 -1.77
N MET A 39 -8.89 15.63 -1.61
CA MET A 39 -9.27 15.01 -0.35
C MET A 39 -8.04 14.79 0.50
N ASP A 40 -8.09 15.20 1.76
CA ASP A 40 -7.04 14.93 2.75
C ASP A 40 -7.19 13.47 3.20
N LEU A 41 -6.64 12.55 2.41
CA LEU A 41 -6.70 11.12 2.67
C LEU A 41 -5.68 10.76 3.76
N PRO A 42 -6.03 9.88 4.72
CA PRO A 42 -5.07 9.42 5.72
C PRO A 42 -3.82 8.81 5.05
N ASP A 43 -2.65 9.03 5.64
CA ASP A 43 -1.37 8.51 5.12
C ASP A 43 -1.30 6.97 5.08
N GLN A 44 -2.24 6.29 5.75
CA GLN A 44 -2.34 4.83 5.74
C GLN A 44 -3.23 4.28 4.61
N THR A 45 -3.86 5.17 3.83
CA THR A 45 -4.71 4.80 2.70
C THR A 45 -3.91 4.92 1.41
N GLY A 46 -3.86 3.85 0.62
CA GLY A 46 -3.10 3.81 -0.60
C GLY A 46 -3.13 2.43 -1.25
N HIS A 47 -2.31 2.25 -2.28
CA HIS A 47 -2.06 0.93 -2.86
C HIS A 47 -0.91 0.23 -2.16
N VAL A 48 -0.94 -1.10 -2.16
CA VAL A 48 0.17 -1.96 -1.76
C VAL A 48 0.53 -2.87 -2.92
N LEU A 49 1.79 -2.84 -3.33
CA LEU A 49 2.37 -3.84 -4.23
C LEU A 49 3.03 -4.94 -3.40
N ALA A 50 2.48 -6.14 -3.45
CA ALA A 50 3.16 -7.35 -3.01
C ALA A 50 3.93 -7.97 -4.19
N TYR A 51 5.25 -8.09 -4.04
CA TYR A 51 6.11 -8.71 -5.05
C TYR A 51 7.23 -9.55 -4.45
N ARG A 52 8.05 -10.18 -5.30
CA ARG A 52 9.26 -10.87 -4.85
C ARG A 52 10.50 -10.17 -5.38
N ILE A 53 11.42 -9.86 -4.47
CA ILE A 53 12.76 -9.34 -4.77
C ILE A 53 13.77 -10.36 -4.28
N GLN A 54 14.67 -10.79 -5.17
CA GLN A 54 15.65 -11.85 -4.97
C GLN A 54 15.01 -13.12 -4.42
N GLY A 55 13.81 -13.46 -4.91
CA GLY A 55 13.03 -14.60 -4.45
C GLY A 55 12.39 -14.45 -3.06
N HIS A 56 12.51 -13.32 -2.37
CA HIS A 56 11.91 -13.06 -1.05
C HIS A 56 10.69 -12.14 -1.17
N PRO A 57 9.64 -12.31 -0.34
CA PRO A 57 8.52 -11.38 -0.31
C PRO A 57 8.97 -9.95 0.02
N ALA A 58 8.49 -8.99 -0.75
CA ALA A 58 8.68 -7.56 -0.54
C ALA A 58 7.33 -6.85 -0.73
N SER A 59 7.13 -5.76 0.02
CA SER A 59 5.91 -4.96 -0.01
C SER A 59 6.27 -3.50 -0.22
N PHE A 60 5.58 -2.83 -1.14
CA PHE A 60 5.71 -1.40 -1.40
C PHE A 60 4.37 -0.73 -1.17
N PHE A 61 4.35 0.37 -0.42
CA PHE A 61 3.14 1.12 -0.14
C PHE A 61 3.16 2.48 -0.84
N PHE A 62 2.06 2.80 -1.52
CA PHE A 62 1.86 3.99 -2.35
C PHE A 62 0.74 4.85 -1.74
N PRO A 63 1.03 5.86 -0.91
CA PRO A 63 0.01 6.62 -0.22
C PRO A 63 -0.78 7.53 -1.17
N PHE A 64 -2.10 7.57 -0.99
CA PHE A 64 -2.95 8.48 -1.75
C PHE A 64 -2.80 9.95 -1.35
N SER A 65 -2.19 10.22 -0.19
CA SER A 65 -1.84 11.59 0.22
C SER A 65 -0.76 12.22 -0.67
N VAL A 66 0.05 11.41 -1.37
CA VAL A 66 1.19 11.88 -2.19
C VAL A 66 1.07 11.54 -3.68
N MET A 67 0.32 10.50 -4.06
CA MET A 67 0.15 10.10 -5.46
C MET A 67 -1.24 9.50 -5.74
N ASN A 68 -1.68 9.56 -6.99
CA ASN A 68 -2.95 8.92 -7.40
C ASN A 68 -2.74 7.46 -7.86
N SER A 69 -3.84 6.76 -8.16
CA SER A 69 -3.80 5.36 -8.61
C SER A 69 -2.99 5.13 -9.88
N ASP A 70 -3.11 6.02 -10.87
CA ASP A 70 -2.40 5.88 -12.16
C ASP A 70 -0.87 6.00 -11.96
N GLN A 71 -0.45 6.93 -11.11
CA GLN A 71 0.96 7.12 -10.73
C GLN A 71 1.50 5.94 -9.93
N ALA A 72 0.68 5.39 -9.01
CA ALA A 72 1.04 4.21 -8.25
C ALA A 72 1.20 2.98 -9.17
N GLU A 73 0.29 2.79 -10.13
CA GLU A 73 0.37 1.70 -11.12
C GLU A 73 1.62 1.84 -12.00
N GLU A 74 1.91 3.04 -12.51
CA GLU A 74 3.09 3.30 -13.32
C GLU A 74 4.39 2.96 -12.58
N LEU A 75 4.50 3.40 -11.33
CA LEU A 75 5.66 3.13 -10.49
C LEU A 75 5.76 1.64 -10.11
N ALA A 76 4.64 0.98 -9.77
CA ALA A 76 4.59 -0.44 -9.48
C ALA A 76 5.08 -1.28 -10.69
N LEU A 77 4.63 -0.93 -11.90
CA LEU A 77 5.10 -1.57 -13.13
C LEU A 77 6.59 -1.32 -13.37
N ALA A 78 7.10 -0.13 -13.08
CA ALA A 78 8.51 0.18 -13.19
C ALA A 78 9.37 -0.65 -12.23
N ILE A 79 8.93 -0.85 -10.98
CA ILE A 79 9.58 -1.73 -9.99
C ILE A 79 9.62 -3.16 -10.50
N ILE A 80 8.51 -3.69 -11.00
CA ILE A 80 8.44 -5.06 -11.55
C ILE A 80 9.38 -5.21 -12.75
N ARG A 81 9.37 -4.25 -13.69
CA ARG A 81 10.25 -4.26 -14.86
C ARG A 81 11.73 -4.20 -14.47
N HIS A 82 12.08 -3.32 -13.54
CA HIS A 82 13.44 -3.22 -13.02
C HIS A 82 13.88 -4.55 -12.40
N THR A 83 13.06 -5.10 -11.49
CA THR A 83 13.32 -6.38 -10.82
C THR A 83 13.56 -7.50 -11.83
N ARG A 84 12.69 -7.62 -12.84
CA ARG A 84 12.84 -8.64 -13.90
C ARG A 84 14.14 -8.49 -14.68
N ASN A 85 14.54 -7.27 -15.00
CA ASN A 85 15.78 -7.00 -15.72
C ASN A 85 17.02 -7.26 -14.85
N ALA A 86 17.02 -6.75 -13.62
CA ALA A 86 18.12 -6.88 -12.67
C ALA A 86 18.38 -8.34 -12.28
N GLU A 87 17.31 -9.10 -12.01
CA GLU A 87 17.39 -10.50 -11.60
C GLU A 87 17.39 -11.49 -12.78
N ARG A 88 17.34 -10.99 -14.03
CA ARG A 88 17.26 -11.79 -15.26
C ARG A 88 16.12 -12.81 -15.23
N LEU A 89 14.97 -12.41 -14.68
CA LEU A 89 13.80 -13.27 -14.55
C LEU A 89 13.24 -13.59 -15.94
N GLY A 90 13.32 -14.88 -16.31
CA GLY A 90 12.80 -15.38 -17.57
C GLY A 90 11.27 -15.37 -17.65
N ARG A 91 10.73 -16.16 -18.57
CA ARG A 91 9.28 -16.17 -18.93
C ARG A 91 8.33 -16.52 -17.77
N ARG A 92 8.82 -17.19 -16.71
CA ARG A 92 8.07 -17.54 -15.49
C ARG A 92 8.41 -16.61 -14.33
N SER A 93 8.29 -15.30 -14.56
CA SER A 93 8.49 -14.32 -13.49
C SER A 93 7.28 -14.35 -12.53
N PRO A 94 7.47 -14.05 -11.24
CA PRO A 94 6.35 -13.85 -10.33
C PRO A 94 5.45 -12.72 -10.85
N ALA A 95 4.14 -12.85 -10.61
CA ALA A 95 3.18 -11.79 -10.83
C ALA A 95 3.20 -10.82 -9.63
N GLY A 96 3.07 -9.53 -9.90
CA GLY A 96 2.84 -8.52 -8.87
C GLY A 96 1.36 -8.41 -8.57
N LEU A 97 1.02 -8.28 -7.29
CA LEU A 97 -0.33 -7.94 -6.85
C LEU A 97 -0.32 -6.50 -6.37
N LEU A 98 -1.08 -5.65 -7.05
CA LEU A 98 -1.37 -4.28 -6.62
C LEU A 98 -2.80 -4.26 -6.09
N ASP A 99 -2.99 -3.93 -4.82
CA ASP A 99 -4.29 -3.94 -4.16
C ASP A 99 -4.44 -2.74 -3.19
N MET A 100 -5.66 -2.39 -2.83
CA MET A 100 -5.97 -1.37 -1.83
C MET A 100 -6.17 -2.04 -0.46
N THR A 101 -5.05 -2.27 0.23
CA THR A 101 -5.03 -2.87 1.57
C THR A 101 -4.16 -2.06 2.53
N PHE A 102 -4.20 -2.40 3.81
CA PHE A 102 -3.34 -1.76 4.81
C PHE A 102 -1.86 -2.11 4.56
N PRO A 103 -0.93 -1.15 4.72
CA PRO A 103 0.49 -1.43 4.57
C PRO A 103 0.95 -2.48 5.58
N THR A 104 1.67 -3.49 5.10
CA THR A 104 2.32 -4.48 5.96
C THR A 104 3.47 -3.85 6.73
N PRO A 105 3.75 -4.25 7.99
CA PRO A 105 4.95 -3.83 8.70
C PRO A 105 6.21 -4.09 7.85
N GLY A 106 7.09 -3.09 7.73
CA GLY A 106 8.29 -3.17 6.90
C GLY A 106 8.08 -2.95 5.40
N ALA A 107 6.88 -2.52 4.97
CA ALA A 107 6.68 -2.10 3.58
C ALA A 107 7.54 -0.86 3.25
N VAL A 108 8.18 -0.89 2.09
CA VAL A 108 8.94 0.25 1.57
C VAL A 108 7.96 1.33 1.12
N MET A 109 8.15 2.55 1.64
CA MET A 109 7.33 3.69 1.26
C MET A 109 7.73 4.19 -0.13
N ALA A 110 6.81 4.15 -1.09
CA ALA A 110 7.00 4.62 -2.44
C ALA A 110 6.20 5.92 -2.66
N CYS A 111 6.89 7.05 -2.67
CA CYS A 111 6.32 8.38 -2.90
C CYS A 111 6.50 8.83 -4.36
N GLN A 112 6.08 10.04 -4.72
CA GLN A 112 6.42 10.57 -6.04
C GLN A 112 7.95 10.69 -6.20
N PRO A 113 8.49 10.40 -7.40
CA PRO A 113 9.91 10.60 -7.68
C PRO A 113 10.33 12.05 -7.38
N PRO A 114 11.52 12.28 -6.80
CA PRO A 114 12.07 13.61 -6.63
C PRO A 114 12.19 14.35 -7.97
N ALA A 115 12.10 15.68 -7.94
CA ALA A 115 12.23 16.49 -9.14
C ALA A 115 13.53 16.15 -9.89
N GLY A 116 13.41 15.86 -11.19
CA GLY A 116 14.53 15.50 -12.06
C GLY A 116 14.95 14.02 -12.00
N THR A 117 14.33 13.19 -11.17
CA THR A 117 14.55 11.74 -11.16
C THR A 117 13.54 11.04 -12.08
N SER A 118 14.03 10.17 -12.97
CA SER A 118 13.15 9.40 -13.84
C SER A 118 12.46 8.28 -13.04
N ILE A 119 11.26 7.86 -13.47
CA ILE A 119 10.54 6.74 -12.85
C ILE A 119 11.39 5.45 -12.82
N PRO A 120 12.09 5.06 -13.91
CA PRO A 120 12.99 3.91 -13.88
C PRO A 120 14.11 3.99 -12.85
N ASP A 121 14.73 5.17 -12.69
CA ASP A 121 15.82 5.36 -11.72
C ASP A 121 15.28 5.31 -10.28
N TYR A 122 14.12 5.91 -10.05
CA TYR A 122 13.46 5.86 -8.75
C TYR A 122 13.02 4.43 -8.39
N ALA A 123 12.50 3.66 -9.36
CA ALA A 123 12.18 2.25 -9.18
C ALA A 123 13.41 1.40 -8.84
N ALA A 124 14.57 1.70 -9.43
CA ALA A 124 15.84 1.06 -9.08
C ALA A 124 16.26 1.36 -7.62
N ALA A 125 16.08 2.61 -7.18
CA ALA A 125 16.35 3.01 -5.80
C ALA A 125 15.42 2.29 -4.80
N LEU A 126 14.12 2.21 -5.10
CA LEU A 126 13.15 1.48 -4.27
C LEU A 126 13.46 -0.02 -4.20
N TYR A 127 13.88 -0.63 -5.31
CA TYR A 127 14.36 -2.01 -5.34
C TYR A 127 15.54 -2.22 -4.39
N GLN A 128 16.51 -1.29 -4.41
CA GLN A 128 17.67 -1.37 -3.54
C GLN A 128 17.31 -1.18 -2.05
N GLN A 129 16.41 -0.24 -1.74
CA GLN A 129 15.89 -0.05 -0.38
C GLN A 129 15.20 -1.31 0.15
N ALA A 130 14.44 -2.02 -0.68
CA ALA A 130 13.80 -3.27 -0.28
C ALA A 130 14.83 -4.37 0.06
N ILE A 131 15.97 -4.40 -0.62
CA ILE A 131 17.08 -5.31 -0.30
C ILE A 131 17.73 -4.91 1.04
N GLU A 132 18.00 -3.62 1.23
CA GLU A 132 18.68 -3.08 2.42
C GLU A 132 17.84 -3.27 3.69
N ALA A 133 16.55 -2.94 3.65
CA ALA A 133 15.62 -3.12 4.78
C ALA A 133 15.58 -4.57 5.28
N ARG A 134 15.76 -5.55 4.37
CA ARG A 134 15.87 -6.97 4.74
C ARG A 134 17.16 -7.28 5.48
N HIS A 135 18.29 -6.69 5.08
CA HIS A 135 19.58 -6.93 5.72
C HIS A 135 19.64 -6.36 7.13
N GLU A 136 18.99 -5.23 7.37
CA GLU A 136 18.87 -4.64 8.72
C GLU A 136 18.06 -5.54 9.67
N HIS A 137 17.00 -6.19 9.18
CA HIS A 137 16.21 -7.12 10.00
C HIS A 137 16.94 -8.45 10.29
N ALA A 138 17.83 -8.88 9.40
CA ALA A 138 18.64 -10.09 9.60
C ALA A 138 19.79 -9.90 10.62
N GLN A 139 20.21 -8.67 10.90
CA GLN A 139 21.28 -8.34 11.84
C GLN A 139 20.79 -8.03 13.27
N ALA A 140 19.47 -7.93 13.47
CA ALA A 140 18.85 -7.62 14.77
C ALA A 140 18.54 -8.86 15.63
N HIS A 141 19.04 -10.04 15.24
CA HIS A 141 18.88 -11.33 15.91
C HIS A 141 20.25 -11.98 16.18
#